data_AF-V2X1Q1-F1
#
_entry.id   AF-V2X1Q1-F1
#
_cell.length_a   1.000
_cell.length_b   1.000
_cell.length_c   1.000
_cell.angle_alpha   90.00
_cell.angle_beta   90.00
_cell.angle_gamma   90.00
#
_symmetry.space_group_name_H-M   'P 1'
#
loop_
_entity.id
_entity.type
_entity.pdbx_description
1 polymer ?
#
loop_
_entity_poly.entity_id
_entity_poly.type
_entity_poly.pdbx_seq_one_letter_code
_entity_poly.pdbx_strand_id
1 'polypeptide(L)'
;MSSSLASLQENLIANKMDSDVIVDFRRFLLDAYQIWDPISANLMVSSWMEFLTGCAIEASEDLGSMKIQRTAVFWPDYLRSKTGLAPAYTYAIFSKHLHPKLSAYIQIMGDANRFIELANDVLSFYKEELAGETNNYVSTRAFTRGTSAIQTHQEVAEELISIYERVCVTLKGLELEAWKAFANGYLAFHVMQERYRLGEILA
;
A
#
# COMPACT_ATOMS: atom_id res chain seq x y z
N MET A 1 22.90 0.09 -4.19
CA MET A 1 21.61 0.23 -4.92
C MET A 1 20.78 1.42 -4.43
N SER A 2 20.97 1.94 -3.22
CA SER A 2 20.16 3.07 -2.68
C SER A 2 20.27 4.37 -3.50
N SER A 3 21.44 4.69 -4.05
CA SER A 3 21.67 5.92 -4.82
C SER A 3 20.91 5.99 -6.15
N SER A 4 20.61 4.84 -6.78
CA SER A 4 19.86 4.81 -8.04
C SER A 4 18.36 5.01 -7.83
N LEU A 5 17.78 4.47 -6.75
CA LEU A 5 16.37 4.69 -6.43
C LEU A 5 16.12 6.13 -5.96
N ALA A 6 17.01 6.67 -5.11
CA ALA A 6 16.88 8.04 -4.61
C ALA A 6 16.94 9.11 -5.71
N SER A 7 17.66 8.85 -6.81
CA SER A 7 17.76 9.77 -7.95
C SER A 7 16.71 9.51 -9.04
N LEU A 8 15.94 8.42 -8.95
CA LEU A 8 15.04 7.98 -10.03
C LEU A 8 13.96 9.03 -10.35
N GLN A 9 13.34 9.62 -9.32
CA GLN A 9 12.31 10.64 -9.50
C GLN A 9 12.90 11.94 -10.10
N GLU A 10 14.07 12.38 -9.64
CA GLU A 10 14.77 13.52 -10.24
C GLU A 10 15.08 13.26 -11.71
N ASN A 11 15.62 12.08 -12.03
CA ASN A 11 15.96 11.71 -13.40
C ASN A 11 14.74 11.64 -14.31
N LEU A 12 13.63 11.09 -13.81
CA LEU A 12 12.36 11.04 -14.54
C LEU A 12 11.84 12.45 -14.88
N ILE A 13 11.84 13.38 -13.90
CA ILE A 13 11.34 14.75 -14.06
C ILE A 13 12.27 15.58 -14.95
N ALA A 14 13.58 15.49 -14.71
CA ALA A 14 14.58 16.24 -15.46
C ALA A 14 14.86 15.66 -16.85
N ASN A 15 14.22 14.53 -17.20
CA ASN A 15 14.46 13.79 -18.43
C ASN A 15 15.94 13.46 -18.64
N LYS A 16 16.65 13.12 -17.55
CA LYS A 16 18.08 12.79 -17.56
C LYS A 16 18.24 11.29 -17.81
N MET A 17 18.88 10.96 -18.94
CA MET A 17 19.27 9.62 -19.40
C MET A 17 18.18 8.54 -19.30
N ASP A 18 17.49 8.38 -20.43
CA ASP A 18 16.54 7.30 -20.72
C ASP A 18 17.22 5.93 -20.73
N SER A 19 17.30 5.28 -19.57
CA SER A 19 17.28 3.82 -19.57
C SER A 19 15.91 3.34 -20.06
N ASP A 20 15.86 2.20 -20.74
CA ASP A 20 14.59 1.62 -21.22
C ASP A 20 13.56 1.50 -20.09
N VAL A 21 14.02 1.22 -18.86
CA VAL A 21 13.19 1.17 -17.65
C VAL A 21 12.54 2.51 -17.32
N ILE A 22 13.28 3.62 -17.38
CA ILE A 22 12.73 4.97 -17.10
C ILE A 22 11.73 5.36 -18.19
N VAL A 23 12.00 5.01 -19.45
CA VAL A 23 11.09 5.27 -20.58
C VAL A 23 9.77 4.51 -20.40
N ASP A 24 9.85 3.22 -20.13
CA ASP A 24 8.65 2.39 -19.97
C ASP A 24 7.88 2.75 -18.70
N PHE A 25 8.57 3.10 -17.61
CA PHE A 25 7.91 3.61 -16.42
C PHE A 25 7.18 4.92 -16.69
N ARG A 26 7.79 5.86 -17.43
CA ARG A 26 7.12 7.10 -17.85
C ARG A 26 5.85 6.83 -18.66
N ARG A 27 5.91 5.88 -19.61
CA ARG A 27 4.74 5.47 -20.41
C ARG A 27 3.64 4.89 -19.54
N PHE A 28 3.99 3.97 -18.65
CA PHE A 28 3.05 3.38 -17.70
C PHE A 28 2.34 4.44 -16.84
N LEU A 29 3.07 5.45 -16.35
CA LEU A 29 2.48 6.56 -15.60
C LEU A 29 1.56 7.44 -16.47
N LEU A 30 1.89 7.63 -17.75
CA LEU A 30 1.06 8.37 -18.70
C LEU A 30 -0.23 7.61 -19.07
N ASP A 31 -0.17 6.27 -19.14
CA ASP A 31 -1.34 5.43 -19.42
C ASP A 31 -2.43 5.59 -18.34
N ALA A 32 -2.05 5.96 -17.11
CA ALA A 32 -3.02 6.23 -16.06
C ALA A 32 -4.04 7.32 -16.46
N TYR A 33 -3.61 8.36 -17.17
CA TYR A 33 -4.49 9.43 -17.65
C TYR A 33 -5.46 8.97 -18.76
N GLN A 34 -5.15 7.85 -19.42
CA GLN A 34 -6.04 7.26 -20.41
C GLN A 34 -7.20 6.48 -19.78
N ILE A 35 -7.00 5.92 -18.58
CA ILE A 35 -7.98 5.02 -17.93
C ILE A 35 -8.72 5.71 -16.77
N TRP A 36 -8.07 6.62 -16.05
CA TRP A 36 -8.63 7.31 -14.89
C TRP A 36 -8.80 8.81 -15.13
N ASP A 37 -9.65 9.46 -14.34
CA ASP A 37 -9.80 10.91 -14.40
C ASP A 37 -8.50 11.60 -13.96
N PRO A 38 -8.24 12.86 -14.36
CA PRO A 38 -6.98 13.52 -14.07
C PRO A 38 -6.61 13.61 -12.58
N ILE A 39 -7.59 13.73 -11.67
CA ILE A 39 -7.32 13.82 -10.23
C ILE A 39 -6.86 12.44 -9.73
N SER A 40 -7.61 11.39 -10.06
CA SER A 40 -7.24 10.01 -9.72
C SER A 40 -5.88 9.62 -10.31
N ALA A 41 -5.65 9.91 -11.59
CA ALA A 41 -4.37 9.64 -12.26
C ALA A 41 -3.20 10.38 -11.59
N ASN A 42 -3.37 11.66 -11.22
CA ASN A 42 -2.35 12.40 -10.47
C ASN A 42 -2.01 11.70 -9.16
N LEU A 43 -3.01 11.26 -8.40
CA LEU A 43 -2.81 10.62 -7.10
C LEU A 43 -2.15 9.24 -7.24
N MET A 44 -2.48 8.49 -8.29
CA MET A 44 -1.80 7.23 -8.64
C MET A 44 -0.33 7.47 -8.99
N VAL A 45 -0.05 8.43 -9.87
CA VAL A 45 1.33 8.76 -10.28
C VAL A 45 2.16 9.25 -9.09
N SER A 46 1.59 10.13 -8.26
CA SER A 46 2.24 10.56 -7.01
C SER A 46 2.53 9.38 -6.09
N SER A 47 1.61 8.43 -5.93
CA SER A 47 1.82 7.25 -5.09
C SER A 47 2.97 6.38 -5.58
N TRP A 48 3.16 6.24 -6.89
CA TRP A 48 4.32 5.55 -7.45
C TRP A 48 5.65 6.27 -7.12
N MET A 49 5.67 7.60 -7.17
CA MET A 49 6.86 8.38 -6.77
C MET A 49 7.17 8.23 -5.28
N GLU A 50 6.14 8.30 -4.45
CA GLU A 50 6.27 8.09 -3.01
C GLU A 50 6.74 6.67 -2.68
N PHE A 51 6.26 5.67 -3.41
CA PHE A 51 6.70 4.28 -3.28
C PHE A 51 8.18 4.09 -3.58
N LEU A 52 8.66 4.61 -4.70
CA LEU A 52 10.08 4.56 -5.04
C LEU A 52 10.94 5.25 -3.97
N THR A 53 10.46 6.37 -3.44
CA THR A 53 11.12 7.07 -2.32
C THR A 53 11.10 6.24 -1.04
N GLY A 54 9.98 5.59 -0.71
CA GLY A 54 9.85 4.68 0.42
C GLY A 54 10.82 3.50 0.32
N CYS A 55 10.90 2.85 -0.84
CA CYS A 55 11.88 1.80 -1.10
C CYS A 55 13.32 2.30 -0.97
N ALA A 56 13.61 3.54 -1.37
CA ALA A 56 14.93 4.13 -1.16
C ALA A 56 15.25 4.35 0.32
N ILE A 57 14.26 4.68 1.16
CA ILE A 57 14.42 4.75 2.62
C ILE A 57 14.75 3.36 3.18
N GLU A 58 13.96 2.34 2.85
CA GLU A 58 14.17 0.97 3.35
C GLU A 58 15.50 0.36 2.87
N ALA A 59 15.92 0.67 1.63
CA ALA A 59 17.16 0.19 1.05
C ALA A 59 18.40 1.03 1.43
N SER A 60 18.23 2.14 2.15
CA SER A 60 19.34 2.97 2.61
C SER A 60 20.08 2.27 3.75
N GLU A 61 21.42 2.26 3.70
CA GLU A 61 22.24 1.69 4.78
C GLU A 61 22.01 2.43 6.10
N ASP A 62 21.88 3.76 6.05
CA ASP A 62 21.65 4.60 7.23
C ASP A 62 20.19 4.51 7.70
N LEU A 63 19.24 4.79 6.80
CA LEU A 63 17.82 4.90 7.19
C LEU A 63 17.15 3.53 7.39
N GLY A 64 17.50 2.53 6.59
CA GLY A 64 16.92 1.19 6.67
C GLY A 64 17.39 0.38 7.89
N SER A 65 18.58 0.70 8.42
CA SER A 65 19.10 0.11 9.66
C SER A 65 18.93 1.02 10.88
N MET A 66 18.31 2.19 10.71
CA MET A 66 18.13 3.17 11.76
C MET A 66 17.36 2.57 12.94
N LYS A 67 17.87 2.81 14.15
CA LYS A 67 17.16 2.44 15.36
C LYS A 67 15.91 3.31 15.53
N ILE A 68 14.74 2.67 15.45
CA ILE A 68 13.46 3.32 15.73
C ILE A 68 13.38 3.71 17.22
N GLN A 69 12.91 4.93 17.48
CA GLN A 69 12.67 5.44 18.83
C GLN A 69 11.26 5.06 19.27
N ARG A 70 11.09 4.65 20.55
CA ARG A 70 9.75 4.31 21.08
C ARG A 70 8.76 5.49 20.98
N THR A 71 9.27 6.72 21.06
CA THR A 71 8.45 7.94 20.96
C THR A 71 7.97 8.24 19.53
N ALA A 72 8.49 7.54 18.52
CA ALA A 72 8.10 7.72 17.12
C ALA A 72 6.83 6.93 16.77
N VAL A 73 5.75 7.14 17.52
CA VAL A 73 4.51 6.31 17.47
C VAL A 73 3.79 6.30 16.12
N PHE A 74 3.98 7.32 15.28
CA PHE A 74 3.42 7.40 13.92
C PHE A 74 4.41 7.01 12.83
N TRP A 75 5.66 6.68 13.17
CA TRP A 75 6.64 6.23 12.18
C TRP A 75 6.19 4.99 11.40
N PRO A 76 5.61 3.93 12.04
CA PRO A 76 5.14 2.77 11.30
C PRO A 76 4.09 3.13 10.25
N ASP A 77 3.11 3.96 10.62
CA ASP A 77 2.04 4.39 9.70
C ASP A 77 2.57 5.29 8.58
N TYR A 78 3.51 6.20 8.90
CA TYR A 78 4.15 7.04 7.92
C TYR A 78 4.91 6.22 6.88
N LEU A 79 5.83 5.35 7.31
CA LEU A 79 6.63 4.55 6.39
C LEU A 79 5.75 3.63 5.56
N ARG A 80 4.77 2.98 6.19
CA ARG A 80 3.80 2.10 5.51
C ARG A 80 3.03 2.83 4.42
N SER A 81 2.59 4.07 4.66
CA SER A 81 1.88 4.87 3.66
C SER A 81 2.72 5.20 2.43
N LYS A 82 4.06 5.20 2.57
CA LYS A 82 4.98 5.41 1.45
C LYS A 82 5.30 4.10 0.75
N THR A 83 5.57 3.02 1.48
CA THR A 83 6.00 1.74 0.91
C THR A 83 4.84 0.84 0.49
N GLY A 84 3.60 1.18 0.83
CA GLY A 84 2.42 0.38 0.53
C GLY A 84 1.82 0.57 -0.86
N LEU A 85 2.16 1.65 -1.57
CA LEU A 85 1.63 1.96 -2.90
C LEU A 85 0.08 1.97 -2.96
N ALA A 86 -0.59 2.11 -1.81
CA ALA A 86 -2.01 1.87 -1.66
C ALA A 86 -2.90 2.77 -2.53
N PRO A 87 -2.64 4.09 -2.68
CA PRO A 87 -3.41 4.91 -3.60
C PRO A 87 -3.40 4.40 -5.05
N ALA A 88 -2.29 3.84 -5.54
CA ALA A 88 -2.26 3.30 -6.90
C ALA A 88 -3.25 2.13 -7.06
N TYR A 89 -3.40 1.27 -6.05
CA TYR A 89 -4.38 0.18 -6.07
C TYR A 89 -5.81 0.67 -5.87
N THR A 90 -6.06 1.60 -4.93
CA THR A 90 -7.44 2.03 -4.63
C THR A 90 -8.08 2.82 -5.76
N TYR A 91 -7.35 3.77 -6.36
CA TYR A 91 -7.86 4.50 -7.52
C TYR A 91 -8.01 3.59 -8.74
N ALA A 92 -7.17 2.55 -8.87
CA ALA A 92 -7.29 1.57 -9.96
C ALA A 92 -8.66 0.84 -9.98
N ILE A 93 -9.34 0.74 -8.84
CA ILE A 93 -10.68 0.14 -8.74
C ILE A 93 -11.70 0.93 -9.58
N PHE A 94 -11.55 2.26 -9.69
CA PHE A 94 -12.60 3.16 -10.19
C PHE A 94 -12.24 3.83 -11.53
N SER A 95 -12.21 3.06 -12.63
CA SER A 95 -11.93 3.63 -13.97
C SER A 95 -12.93 4.72 -14.37
N LYS A 96 -12.49 5.72 -15.16
CA LYS A 96 -13.37 6.85 -15.55
C LYS A 96 -14.53 6.43 -16.46
N HIS A 97 -14.43 5.28 -17.13
CA HIS A 97 -15.49 4.75 -17.99
C HIS A 97 -16.65 4.18 -17.16
N LEU A 98 -16.34 3.42 -16.11
CA LEU A 98 -17.35 2.78 -15.25
C LEU A 98 -17.78 3.68 -14.08
N HIS A 99 -16.87 4.53 -13.59
CA HIS A 99 -17.05 5.38 -12.41
C HIS A 99 -16.72 6.85 -12.74
N PRO A 100 -17.51 7.49 -13.61
CA PRO A 100 -17.18 8.83 -14.14
C PRO A 100 -17.27 9.96 -13.10
N LYS A 101 -17.89 9.71 -11.93
CA LYS A 101 -18.08 10.71 -10.87
C LYS A 101 -17.14 10.41 -9.70
N LEU A 102 -16.00 11.10 -9.65
CA LEU A 102 -15.06 11.01 -8.53
C LEU A 102 -15.73 11.20 -7.16
N SER A 103 -16.72 12.09 -7.07
CA SER A 103 -17.49 12.35 -5.85
C SER A 103 -18.28 11.14 -5.33
N ALA A 104 -18.49 10.10 -6.14
CA ALA A 104 -19.20 8.89 -5.73
C ALA A 104 -18.35 7.98 -4.83
N TYR A 105 -17.02 8.10 -4.88
CA TYR A 105 -16.12 7.22 -4.14
C TYR A 105 -14.97 7.95 -3.41
N ILE A 106 -14.59 9.18 -3.77
CA ILE A 106 -13.38 9.84 -3.22
C ILE A 106 -13.29 9.86 -1.68
N GLN A 107 -14.43 9.92 -0.98
CA GLN A 107 -14.47 9.98 0.49
C GLN A 107 -13.93 8.73 1.17
N ILE A 108 -13.92 7.57 0.50
CA ILE A 108 -13.39 6.32 1.09
C ILE A 108 -11.91 6.11 0.83
N MET A 109 -11.23 6.95 0.03
CA MET A 109 -9.85 6.66 -0.41
C MET A 109 -8.88 6.49 0.76
N GLY A 110 -9.04 7.28 1.83
CA GLY A 110 -8.23 7.11 3.05
C GLY A 110 -8.44 5.75 3.71
N ASP A 111 -9.69 5.36 3.91
CA ASP A 111 -10.07 4.06 4.49
C ASP A 111 -9.63 2.90 3.57
N ALA A 112 -9.86 2.99 2.25
CA ALA A 112 -9.45 1.96 1.32
C ALA A 112 -7.92 1.81 1.21
N ASN A 113 -7.16 2.91 1.27
CA ASN A 113 -5.70 2.84 1.28
C ASN A 113 -5.23 2.07 2.51
N ARG A 114 -5.80 2.43 3.67
CA ARG A 114 -5.50 1.78 4.94
C ARG A 114 -5.92 0.31 4.93
N PHE A 115 -7.05 -0.04 4.31
CA PHE A 115 -7.47 -1.43 4.13
C PHE A 115 -6.42 -2.23 3.37
N ILE A 116 -5.91 -1.72 2.25
CA ILE A 116 -4.90 -2.43 1.45
C ILE A 116 -3.62 -2.66 2.25
N GLU A 117 -3.15 -1.62 2.93
CA GLU A 117 -1.95 -1.68 3.76
C GLU A 117 -2.10 -2.74 4.86
N LEU A 118 -3.15 -2.63 5.66
CA LEU A 118 -3.37 -3.50 6.81
C LEU A 118 -3.78 -4.92 6.42
N ALA A 119 -4.54 -5.11 5.34
CA ALA A 119 -4.87 -6.45 4.84
C ALA A 119 -3.59 -7.20 4.49
N ASN A 120 -2.65 -6.54 3.82
CA ASN A 120 -1.37 -7.14 3.53
C ASN A 120 -0.59 -7.46 4.81
N ASP A 121 -0.49 -6.52 5.76
CA ASP A 121 0.25 -6.74 7.03
C ASP A 121 -0.36 -7.86 7.90
N VAL A 122 -1.70 -7.98 7.93
CA VAL A 122 -2.40 -9.06 8.65
C VAL A 122 -2.16 -10.41 8.01
N LEU A 123 -2.25 -10.48 6.68
CA LEU A 123 -2.16 -11.72 5.91
C LEU A 123 -0.71 -12.14 5.66
N SER A 124 0.25 -11.23 5.74
CA SER A 124 1.67 -11.52 5.65
C SER A 124 2.30 -11.87 7.00
N PHE A 125 1.66 -11.53 8.13
CA PHE A 125 2.19 -11.77 9.47
C PHE A 125 2.73 -13.19 9.67
N TYR A 126 2.00 -14.22 9.23
CA TYR A 126 2.42 -15.62 9.39
C TYR A 126 3.77 -15.91 8.71
N LYS A 127 3.94 -15.50 7.44
CA LYS A 127 5.22 -15.72 6.74
C LYS A 127 6.37 -14.92 7.37
N GLU A 128 6.08 -13.75 7.92
CA GLU A 128 7.07 -12.84 8.50
C GLU A 128 7.57 -13.35 9.84
N GLU A 129 6.65 -13.81 10.70
CA GLU A 129 6.99 -14.45 11.96
C GLU A 129 7.84 -15.70 11.75
N LEU A 130 7.49 -16.55 10.78
CA LEU A 130 8.28 -17.74 10.44
C LEU A 130 9.69 -17.41 9.91
N ALA A 131 9.83 -16.27 9.23
CA ALA A 131 11.12 -15.78 8.75
C ALA A 131 11.92 -15.02 9.83
N GLY A 132 11.35 -14.79 11.02
CA GLY A 132 11.95 -13.95 12.06
C GLY A 132 12.09 -12.48 11.64
N GLU A 133 11.27 -12.03 10.69
CA GLU A 133 11.28 -10.65 10.22
C GLU A 133 10.77 -9.72 11.33
N THR A 134 11.59 -8.75 11.73
CA THR A 134 11.24 -7.74 12.76
C THR A 134 11.15 -6.33 12.21
N ASN A 135 11.54 -6.13 10.94
CA ASN A 135 11.41 -4.87 10.21
C ASN A 135 10.14 -4.88 9.36
N ASN A 136 8.99 -5.01 10.03
CA ASN A 136 7.67 -4.96 9.42
C ASN A 136 6.75 -4.04 10.22
N TYR A 137 5.58 -3.73 9.66
CA TYR A 137 4.62 -2.82 10.25
C TYR A 137 4.18 -3.25 11.66
N VAL A 138 3.80 -4.53 11.83
CA VAL A 138 3.29 -5.07 13.09
C VAL A 138 4.35 -4.97 14.19
N SER A 139 5.59 -5.40 13.91
CA SER A 139 6.69 -5.36 14.86
C SER A 139 7.07 -3.93 15.26
N THR A 140 7.11 -3.01 14.29
CA THR A 140 7.46 -1.60 14.54
C THR A 140 6.35 -0.88 15.33
N ARG A 141 5.08 -1.17 15.02
CA ARG A 141 3.92 -0.66 15.77
C ARG A 141 3.91 -1.23 17.19
N ALA A 142 4.17 -2.52 17.37
CA ALA A 142 4.25 -3.16 18.68
C ALA A 142 5.35 -2.50 19.54
N PHE A 143 6.55 -2.32 18.96
CA PHE A 143 7.68 -1.71 19.65
C PHE A 143 7.42 -0.27 20.11
N THR A 144 6.82 0.56 19.23
CA THR A 144 6.55 1.97 19.53
C THR A 144 5.39 2.17 20.52
N ARG A 145 4.45 1.22 20.59
CA ARG A 145 3.31 1.28 21.51
C ARG A 145 3.52 0.48 22.81
N GLY A 146 4.60 -0.31 22.90
CA GLY A 146 4.88 -1.13 24.07
C GLY A 146 3.94 -2.34 24.21
N THR A 147 3.41 -2.82 23.09
CA THR A 147 2.53 -4.00 23.02
C THR A 147 3.31 -5.21 22.47
N SER A 148 2.72 -6.41 22.59
CA SER A 148 3.28 -7.59 21.92
C SER A 148 2.93 -7.60 20.43
N ALA A 149 3.70 -8.35 19.62
CA ALA A 149 3.42 -8.51 18.20
C ALA A 149 2.04 -9.14 17.96
N ILE A 150 1.68 -10.19 18.71
CA ILE A 150 0.38 -10.86 18.59
C ILE A 150 -0.79 -9.96 18.99
N GLN A 151 -0.66 -9.18 20.07
CA GLN A 151 -1.69 -8.21 20.46
C GLN A 151 -1.85 -7.14 19.36
N THR A 152 -0.73 -6.64 18.82
CA THR A 152 -0.76 -5.64 17.75
C THR A 152 -1.38 -6.20 16.48
N HIS A 153 -1.09 -7.46 16.12
CA HIS A 153 -1.71 -8.14 15.00
C HIS A 153 -3.24 -8.22 15.15
N GLN A 154 -3.73 -8.59 16.34
CA GLN A 154 -5.16 -8.61 16.65
C GLN A 154 -5.80 -7.23 16.52
N GLU A 155 -5.19 -6.20 17.10
CA GLU A 155 -5.67 -4.81 16.98
C GLU A 155 -5.74 -4.34 15.51
N VAL A 156 -4.74 -4.70 14.70
CA VAL A 156 -4.69 -4.36 13.27
C VAL A 156 -5.78 -5.10 12.50
N ALA A 157 -6.04 -6.37 12.82
CA ALA A 157 -7.13 -7.14 12.19
C ALA A 157 -8.51 -6.56 12.53
N GLU A 158 -8.75 -6.14 13.77
CA GLU A 158 -9.98 -5.46 14.19
C GLU A 158 -10.16 -4.10 13.49
N GLU A 159 -9.06 -3.33 13.37
CA GLU A 159 -9.02 -2.07 12.63
C GLU A 159 -9.40 -2.29 11.15
N LEU A 160 -8.82 -3.32 10.52
CA LEU A 160 -9.09 -3.72 9.13
C LEU A 160 -10.57 -4.08 8.90
N ILE A 161 -11.17 -4.88 9.77
CA ILE A 161 -12.60 -5.24 9.69
C ILE A 161 -13.47 -3.98 9.79
N SER A 162 -13.18 -3.12 10.76
CA SER A 162 -13.92 -1.87 10.97
C SER A 162 -13.80 -0.93 9.76
N ILE A 163 -12.64 -0.88 9.11
CA ILE A 163 -12.42 -0.12 7.88
C ILE A 163 -13.30 -0.67 6.76
N TYR A 164 -13.28 -1.99 6.53
CA TYR A 164 -14.09 -2.61 5.48
C TYR A 164 -15.58 -2.29 5.63
N GLU A 165 -16.10 -2.40 6.85
CA GLU A 165 -17.51 -2.09 7.16
C GLU A 165 -17.84 -0.62 6.86
N ARG A 166 -16.98 0.33 7.25
CA ARG A 166 -17.18 1.76 6.95
C ARG A 166 -17.20 2.04 5.44
N VAL A 167 -16.30 1.43 4.68
CA VAL A 167 -16.28 1.59 3.21
C VAL A 167 -17.57 1.04 2.61
N CYS A 168 -18.03 -0.13 3.07
CA CYS A 168 -19.27 -0.76 2.58
C CYS A 168 -20.53 0.06 2.89
N VAL A 169 -20.58 0.77 4.01
CA VAL A 169 -21.71 1.66 4.35
C VAL A 169 -21.65 2.98 3.58
N THR A 170 -20.45 3.47 3.26
CA THR A 170 -20.25 4.74 2.57
C THR A 170 -20.55 4.64 1.07
N LEU A 171 -20.11 3.55 0.42
CA LEU A 171 -20.32 3.32 -1.00
C LEU A 171 -21.72 2.79 -1.32
N LYS A 172 -22.17 3.00 -2.55
CA LYS A 172 -23.46 2.53 -3.07
C LYS A 172 -23.32 2.07 -4.51
N GLY A 173 -24.29 1.31 -5.00
CA GLY A 173 -24.38 0.96 -6.43
C GLY A 173 -23.12 0.29 -6.98
N LEU A 174 -22.70 0.73 -8.16
CA LEU A 174 -21.57 0.13 -8.88
C LEU A 174 -20.25 0.29 -8.12
N GLU A 175 -20.05 1.40 -7.41
CA GLU A 175 -18.83 1.64 -6.64
C GLU A 175 -18.68 0.65 -5.47
N LEU A 176 -19.79 0.33 -4.78
CA LEU A 176 -19.79 -0.66 -3.72
C LEU A 176 -19.46 -2.06 -4.25
N GLU A 177 -20.04 -2.43 -5.39
CA GLU A 177 -19.77 -3.73 -6.02
C GLU A 177 -18.32 -3.83 -6.51
N ALA A 178 -17.77 -2.76 -7.08
CA ALA A 178 -16.36 -2.69 -7.46
C ALA A 178 -15.42 -2.83 -6.24
N TRP A 179 -15.73 -2.14 -5.14
CA TRP A 179 -14.99 -2.28 -3.88
C TRP A 179 -15.03 -3.70 -3.32
N LYS A 180 -16.20 -4.32 -3.24
CA LYS A 180 -16.34 -5.69 -2.74
C LYS A 180 -15.60 -6.69 -3.61
N ALA A 181 -15.70 -6.54 -4.94
CA ALA A 181 -14.97 -7.38 -5.89
C ALA A 181 -13.46 -7.26 -5.68
N PHE A 182 -12.94 -6.03 -5.53
CA PHE A 182 -11.54 -5.79 -5.22
C PHE A 182 -11.14 -6.42 -3.88
N ALA A 183 -11.86 -6.14 -2.80
CA ALA A 183 -11.53 -6.64 -1.46
C ALA A 183 -11.49 -8.17 -1.44
N ASN A 184 -12.52 -8.84 -2.00
CA ASN A 184 -12.54 -10.30 -2.09
C ASN A 184 -11.41 -10.85 -2.95
N GLY A 185 -11.12 -10.22 -4.10
CA GLY A 185 -10.01 -10.61 -4.95
C GLY A 185 -8.64 -10.45 -4.27
N TYR A 186 -8.46 -9.37 -3.51
CA TYR A 186 -7.24 -9.09 -2.77
C TYR A 186 -7.01 -10.10 -1.64
N LEU A 187 -8.06 -10.46 -0.90
CA LEU A 187 -8.00 -11.53 0.10
C LEU A 187 -7.71 -12.90 -0.54
N ALA A 188 -8.41 -13.23 -1.62
CA ALA A 188 -8.19 -14.47 -2.35
C ALA A 188 -6.76 -14.57 -2.91
N PHE A 189 -6.21 -13.47 -3.43
CA PHE A 189 -4.81 -13.41 -3.85
C PHE A 189 -3.87 -13.81 -2.71
N HIS A 190 -4.03 -13.26 -1.50
CA HIS A 190 -3.17 -13.61 -0.38
C HIS A 190 -3.31 -15.08 0.04
N VAL A 191 -4.53 -15.61 0.09
CA VAL A 191 -4.78 -17.00 0.48
C VAL A 191 -4.21 -18.00 -0.53
N MET A 192 -4.30 -17.69 -1.83
CA MET A 192 -3.89 -18.61 -2.89
C MET A 192 -2.40 -18.56 -3.22
N GLN A 193 -1.72 -17.44 -2.93
CA GLN A 193 -0.30 -17.29 -3.27
C GLN A 193 0.59 -18.00 -2.24
N GLU A 194 1.40 -18.94 -2.72
CA GLU A 194 2.38 -19.69 -1.89
C GLU A 194 3.29 -18.77 -1.08
N ARG A 195 3.58 -17.57 -1.61
CA ARG A 195 4.34 -16.51 -0.94
C ARG A 195 3.90 -16.28 0.51
N TYR A 196 2.59 -16.28 0.79
CA TYR A 196 2.05 -15.96 2.13
C TYR A 196 1.91 -17.17 3.04
N ARG A 197 2.03 -18.39 2.49
CA ARG A 197 1.99 -19.66 3.26
C ARG A 197 0.71 -19.86 4.10
N LEU A 198 -0.37 -19.16 3.76
CA LEU A 198 -1.64 -19.24 4.51
C LEU A 198 -2.32 -20.60 4.38
N GLY A 199 -2.04 -21.37 3.32
CA GLY A 199 -2.48 -22.75 3.19
C GLY A 199 -1.98 -23.68 4.31
N GLU A 200 -0.93 -23.30 5.05
CA GLU A 200 -0.42 -24.08 6.19
C GLU A 200 -1.29 -23.94 7.44
N ILE A 201 -2.12 -22.89 7.52
CA ILE A 201 -2.93 -22.56 8.71
C ILE A 201 -4.44 -22.46 8.44
N LEU A 202 -4.86 -22.40 7.16
CA LEU A 202 -6.27 -22.35 6.76
C LEU A 202 -6.81 -23.69 6.23
N ALA A 203 -5.94 -24.69 6.05
CA ALA A 203 -6.30 -26.02 5.54
C ALA A 203 -6.87 -26.94 6.63
#